data_AF-A0A9Q0STW9-F1
#
_entry.id   AF-A0A9Q0STW9-F1
#
_cell.length_a   1.000
_cell.length_b   1.000
_cell.length_c   1.000
_cell.angle_alpha   90.00
_cell.angle_beta   90.00
_cell.angle_gamma   90.00
#
_symmetry.space_group_name_H-M   'P 1'
#
loop_
_entity.id
_entity.type
_entity.pdbx_description
1 polymer ?
#
loop_
_entity_poly.entity_id
_entity_poly.type
_entity_poly.pdbx_seq_one_letter_code
_entity_poly.pdbx_strand_id
1 'polypeptide(L)'
;MYLVESKGGAIVCMLFSLFFLGTWPAIMTLLERRGRLPQHTYLDYSITNLLAAVIIALTFGEIGNGRPNFTTQLSQDNWPSIMFAMAGGVVLSLGNLSTQYAWAFVGLSVTEVITSSITVVIGTTLNYFLDDKINRAEILFPGVGCFLIAVCLGSAVHSSNAADNRAKLKSLTSDNKNVTATVGSSAYSNEASQNKGVKDLENGSSTPEKAKAGTADFLVDLENRRSIKVFGRNTSIGLSITFFAGVCFSLFSPAFNLATNDQWHTLEKGVPKLILMTGMVEAGHFWLACSVDLGMVSSSWEAKLRDMQQQMLFRHSRL
;
A
#
# COMPACT_ATOMS: atom_id res chain seq x y z
N MET A 1 24.06 17.11 3.13
CA MET A 1 23.70 15.90 3.92
C MET A 1 24.09 16.14 5.36
N TYR A 2 23.10 16.32 6.23
CA TYR A 2 23.31 16.44 7.67
C TYR A 2 23.59 15.04 8.22
N LEU A 3 24.82 14.80 8.68
CA LEU A 3 25.21 13.51 9.23
C LEU A 3 24.92 13.55 10.73
N VAL A 4 24.12 12.62 11.23
CA VAL A 4 23.82 12.53 12.66
C VAL A 4 25.03 11.93 13.35
N GLU A 5 25.86 12.77 13.95
CA GLU A 5 27.09 12.33 14.64
C GLU A 5 26.80 11.68 16.01
N SER A 6 25.62 11.94 16.60
CA SER A 6 25.27 11.41 17.92
C SER A 6 24.57 10.05 17.82
N LYS A 7 25.07 9.06 18.60
CA LYS A 7 24.45 7.74 18.72
C LYS A 7 23.00 7.81 19.22
N GLY A 8 22.74 8.68 20.21
CA GLY A 8 21.40 8.89 20.74
C GLY A 8 20.43 9.47 19.70
N GLY A 9 20.86 10.47 18.94
CA GLY A 9 20.07 11.05 17.86
C GLY A 9 19.74 10.04 16.76
N ALA A 10 20.69 9.18 16.39
CA ALA A 10 20.47 8.13 15.40
C ALA A 10 19.42 7.11 15.86
N ILE A 11 19.46 6.67 17.13
CA ILE A 11 18.47 5.74 17.70
C ILE A 11 17.08 6.38 17.71
N VAL A 12 16.95 7.63 18.15
CA VAL A 12 15.66 8.34 18.17
C VAL A 12 15.10 8.48 16.75
N CYS A 13 15.95 8.84 15.78
CA CYS A 13 15.56 8.95 14.38
C CYS A 13 15.07 7.60 13.82
N MET A 14 15.73 6.50 14.17
CA MET A 14 15.33 5.14 13.77
C MET A 14 13.98 4.74 14.37
N LEU A 15 13.73 5.04 15.65
CA LEU A 15 12.44 4.76 16.28
C LEU A 15 11.31 5.57 15.64
N PHE A 16 11.59 6.85 15.35
CA PHE A 16 10.65 7.72 14.66
C PHE A 16 10.33 7.19 13.27
N SER A 17 11.34 6.80 12.48
CA SER A 17 11.12 6.25 11.13
C SER A 17 10.33 4.94 11.16
N LEU A 18 10.61 4.03 12.10
CA LEU A 18 9.85 2.78 12.29
C LEU A 18 8.38 3.06 12.65
N PHE A 19 8.12 4.07 13.48
CA PHE A 19 6.77 4.48 13.83
C PHE A 19 5.97 4.96 12.61
N PHE A 20 6.55 5.82 11.77
CA PHE A 20 5.87 6.27 10.53
C PHE A 20 5.70 5.13 9.53
N LEU A 21 6.74 4.29 9.36
CA LEU A 21 6.71 3.16 8.44
C LEU A 21 5.58 2.19 8.78
N GLY A 22 5.36 1.89 10.06
CA GLY A 22 4.26 1.02 10.50
C GLY A 22 2.88 1.70 10.48
N THR A 23 2.83 3.00 10.73
CA THR A 23 1.57 3.76 10.80
C THR A 23 0.99 4.03 9.41
N TRP A 24 1.84 4.24 8.40
CA TRP A 24 1.42 4.58 7.04
C TRP A 24 0.46 3.56 6.41
N PRO A 25 0.75 2.24 6.37
CA PRO A 25 -0.20 1.23 5.87
C PRO A 25 -1.53 1.20 6.63
N ALA A 26 -1.50 1.41 7.95
CA ALA A 26 -2.70 1.43 8.78
C ALA A 26 -3.61 2.61 8.44
N ILE A 27 -3.05 3.82 8.24
CA ILE A 27 -3.84 5.00 7.85
C ILE A 27 -4.45 4.82 6.46
N MET A 28 -3.67 4.35 5.49
CA MET A 28 -4.14 4.16 4.11
C MET A 28 -5.28 3.15 4.02
N THR A 29 -5.16 2.03 4.75
CA THR A 29 -6.23 1.03 4.83
C THR A 29 -7.49 1.56 5.54
N LEU A 30 -7.35 2.43 6.54
CA LEU A 30 -8.49 3.08 7.18
C LEU A 30 -9.23 4.03 6.23
N LEU A 31 -8.53 4.75 5.36
CA LEU A 31 -9.12 5.65 4.37
C LEU A 31 -9.92 4.88 3.30
N GLU A 32 -9.36 3.77 2.82
CA GLU A 32 -10.06 2.83 1.93
C GLU A 32 -11.35 2.32 2.59
N ARG A 33 -11.27 1.95 3.86
CA ARG A 33 -12.41 1.43 4.63
C ARG A 33 -13.52 2.46 4.84
N ARG A 34 -13.20 3.75 4.78
CA ARG A 34 -14.15 4.88 4.85
C ARG A 34 -14.78 5.24 3.51
N GLY A 35 -14.38 4.57 2.41
CA GLY A 35 -14.97 4.80 1.10
C GLY A 35 -14.17 5.72 0.19
N ARG A 36 -12.98 6.18 0.59
CA ARG A 36 -12.08 6.91 -0.32
C ARG A 36 -11.39 5.91 -1.24
N LEU A 37 -11.39 6.21 -2.54
CA LEU A 37 -10.68 5.38 -3.53
C LEU A 37 -9.17 5.45 -3.28
N PRO A 38 -8.43 4.32 -3.34
CA PRO A 38 -6.98 4.33 -3.11
C PRO A 38 -6.20 5.24 -4.05
N GLN A 39 -6.66 5.42 -5.30
CA GLN A 39 -6.01 6.29 -6.28
C GLN A 39 -5.92 7.76 -5.80
N HIS A 40 -7.01 8.32 -5.28
CA HIS A 40 -7.03 9.71 -4.83
C HIS A 40 -6.21 9.90 -3.55
N THR A 41 -6.29 8.94 -2.63
CA THR A 41 -5.43 8.91 -1.45
C THR A 41 -3.95 8.85 -1.84
N TYR A 42 -3.64 8.09 -2.89
CA TYR A 42 -2.28 7.95 -3.37
C TYR A 42 -1.76 9.18 -4.12
N LEU A 43 -2.63 9.86 -4.88
CA LEU A 43 -2.30 11.14 -5.49
C LEU A 43 -1.96 12.17 -4.40
N ASP A 44 -2.80 12.31 -3.36
CA ASP A 44 -2.52 13.22 -2.25
C ASP A 44 -1.17 12.89 -1.59
N TYR A 45 -0.93 11.61 -1.32
CA TYR A 45 0.33 11.11 -0.77
C TYR A 45 1.53 11.51 -1.65
N SER A 46 1.44 11.29 -2.96
CA SER A 46 2.51 11.59 -3.91
C SER A 46 2.78 13.10 -4.01
N ILE A 47 1.72 13.94 -3.99
CA ILE A 47 1.85 15.41 -3.96
C ILE A 47 2.56 15.86 -2.68
N THR A 48 2.15 15.33 -1.52
CA THR A 48 2.76 15.71 -0.24
C THR A 48 4.21 15.29 -0.15
N ASN A 49 4.57 14.11 -0.66
CA ASN A 49 5.94 13.65 -0.71
C ASN A 49 6.79 14.48 -1.68
N LEU A 50 6.27 14.81 -2.87
CA LEU A 50 6.97 15.68 -3.81
C LEU A 50 7.24 17.06 -3.19
N LEU A 51 6.23 17.66 -2.55
CA LEU A 51 6.38 18.96 -1.90
C LEU A 51 7.41 18.89 -0.77
N ALA A 52 7.35 17.86 0.07
CA ALA A 52 8.31 17.64 1.14
C ALA A 52 9.73 17.46 0.57
N ALA A 53 9.88 16.69 -0.50
CA ALA A 53 11.16 16.46 -1.16
C ALA A 53 11.73 17.75 -1.76
N VAL A 54 10.90 18.60 -2.37
CA VAL A 54 11.31 19.91 -2.88
C VAL A 54 11.74 20.83 -1.73
N ILE A 55 10.98 20.89 -0.63
CA ILE A 55 11.33 21.69 0.55
C ILE A 55 12.65 21.19 1.16
N ILE A 56 12.81 19.89 1.34
CA ILE A 56 14.04 19.27 1.86
C ILE A 56 15.20 19.55 0.90
N ALA A 57 14.98 19.45 -0.40
CA ALA A 57 16.01 19.70 -1.39
C ALA A 57 16.49 21.16 -1.37
N LEU A 58 15.57 22.12 -1.28
CA LEU A 58 15.90 23.55 -1.21
C LEU A 58 16.49 23.95 0.14
N THR A 59 16.13 23.27 1.23
CA THR A 59 16.62 23.61 2.58
C THR A 59 17.95 22.92 2.88
N PHE A 60 18.01 21.60 2.79
CA PHE A 60 19.20 20.80 3.12
C PHE A 60 20.17 20.63 1.95
N GLY A 61 19.75 20.92 0.72
CA GLY A 61 20.63 20.94 -0.46
C GLY A 61 21.41 22.24 -0.62
N GLU A 62 20.98 23.33 0.02
CA GLU A 62 21.68 24.63 0.04
C GLU A 62 22.54 24.81 1.30
N ILE A 63 22.34 24.01 2.35
CA ILE A 63 23.15 24.04 3.59
C ILE A 63 24.39 23.16 3.40
N GLY A 64 25.52 23.76 2.99
CA GLY A 64 26.83 23.11 2.98
C GLY A 64 27.95 23.94 2.34
N ASN A 65 28.93 24.38 3.13
CA ASN A 65 30.10 25.15 2.68
C ASN A 65 31.18 24.30 1.97
N GLY A 66 30.82 23.49 0.96
CA GLY A 66 31.84 22.71 0.23
C GLY A 66 31.39 21.59 -0.72
N ARG A 67 30.10 21.47 -1.05
CA ARG A 67 29.59 20.53 -2.08
C ARG A 67 28.73 21.30 -3.07
N PRO A 68 28.65 20.90 -4.36
CA PRO A 68 27.83 21.62 -5.34
C PRO A 68 26.37 21.64 -4.86
N ASN A 69 25.76 22.82 -4.84
CA ASN A 69 24.36 23.02 -4.50
C ASN A 69 23.43 22.17 -5.40
N PHE A 70 22.19 21.96 -4.95
CA PHE A 70 21.20 21.18 -5.71
C PHE A 70 21.02 21.69 -7.15
N THR A 71 20.96 23.01 -7.31
CA THR A 71 20.80 23.67 -8.62
C THR A 71 22.01 23.49 -9.54
N THR A 72 23.22 23.45 -9.00
CA THR A 72 24.45 23.21 -9.77
C THR A 72 24.67 21.73 -10.07
N GLN A 73 24.10 20.82 -9.28
CA GLN A 73 24.02 19.39 -9.63
C GLN A 73 23.00 19.11 -10.72
N LEU A 74 21.88 19.85 -10.77
CA LEU A 74 20.89 19.70 -11.85
C LEU A 74 21.42 20.12 -13.23
N SER A 75 22.33 21.10 -13.27
CA SER A 75 22.93 21.58 -14.51
C SER A 75 24.10 20.72 -15.01
N GLN A 76 24.49 19.68 -14.26
CA GLN A 76 25.56 18.75 -14.65
C GLN A 76 25.03 17.66 -15.59
N ASP A 77 25.92 17.11 -16.42
CA ASP A 77 25.57 16.07 -17.39
C ASP A 77 25.52 14.68 -16.73
N ASN A 78 24.47 14.46 -15.93
CA ASN A 78 24.23 13.24 -15.15
C ASN A 78 22.90 12.57 -15.50
N TRP A 79 22.43 12.83 -16.73
CA TRP A 79 21.18 12.29 -17.26
C TRP A 79 20.98 10.78 -17.05
N PRO A 80 21.99 9.91 -17.23
CA PRO A 80 21.83 8.47 -16.96
C PRO A 80 21.40 8.19 -15.51
N SER A 81 22.06 8.82 -14.53
CA SER A 81 21.73 8.67 -13.11
C SER A 81 20.35 9.25 -12.77
N ILE A 82 19.97 10.37 -13.36
CA ILE A 82 18.61 10.93 -13.21
C ILE A 82 17.57 9.95 -13.76
N MET A 83 17.80 9.36 -14.93
CA MET A 83 16.88 8.40 -15.53
C MET A 83 16.71 7.14 -14.68
N PHE A 84 17.80 6.60 -14.10
CA PHE A 84 17.70 5.48 -13.16
C PHE A 84 16.95 5.86 -11.88
N ALA A 85 17.17 7.07 -11.34
CA ALA A 85 16.45 7.55 -10.17
C ALA A 85 14.95 7.71 -10.46
N MET A 86 14.58 8.29 -11.61
CA MET A 86 13.19 8.41 -12.02
C MET A 86 12.54 7.05 -12.29
N ALA A 87 13.23 6.14 -12.97
CA ALA A 87 12.75 4.78 -13.20
C ALA A 87 12.52 4.03 -11.88
N GLY A 88 13.46 4.17 -10.92
CA GLY A 88 13.28 3.69 -9.56
C GLY A 88 12.04 4.26 -8.88
N GLY A 89 11.82 5.57 -9.00
CA GLY A 89 10.63 6.26 -8.48
C GLY A 89 9.31 5.76 -9.09
N VAL A 90 9.26 5.54 -10.41
CA VAL A 90 8.10 4.98 -11.11
C VAL A 90 7.80 3.56 -10.62
N VAL A 91 8.82 2.70 -10.54
CA VAL A 91 8.62 1.31 -10.12
C VAL A 91 8.24 1.23 -8.63
N LEU A 92 8.86 2.04 -7.77
CA LEU A 92 8.45 2.19 -6.37
C LEU A 92 6.99 2.64 -6.27
N SER A 93 6.58 3.55 -7.16
CA SER A 93 5.22 4.07 -7.19
C SER A 93 4.19 3.01 -7.63
N LEU A 94 4.52 2.20 -8.65
CA LEU A 94 3.71 1.05 -9.04
C LEU A 94 3.55 0.05 -7.89
N GLY A 95 4.63 -0.21 -7.15
CA GLY A 95 4.60 -1.07 -5.97
C GLY A 95 3.68 -0.52 -4.87
N ASN A 96 3.80 0.76 -4.54
CA ASN A 96 3.01 1.40 -3.48
C ASN A 96 1.51 1.47 -3.82
N LEU A 97 1.17 1.82 -5.07
CA LEU A 97 -0.22 1.81 -5.52
C LEU A 97 -0.80 0.38 -5.51
N SER A 98 -0.06 -0.58 -6.05
CA SER A 98 -0.48 -1.99 -6.08
C SER A 98 -0.68 -2.55 -4.68
N THR A 99 0.20 -2.20 -3.74
CA THR A 99 0.10 -2.62 -2.33
C THR A 99 -1.17 -2.09 -1.67
N GLN A 100 -1.57 -0.85 -1.94
CA GLN A 100 -2.84 -0.29 -1.44
C GLN A 100 -4.06 -1.07 -1.93
N TYR A 101 -4.07 -1.46 -3.20
CA TYR A 101 -5.13 -2.33 -3.73
C TYR A 101 -5.06 -3.73 -3.10
N ALA A 102 -3.87 -4.30 -2.93
CA ALA A 102 -3.69 -5.61 -2.30
C ALA A 102 -4.20 -5.65 -0.84
N TRP A 103 -3.98 -4.59 -0.06
CA TRP A 103 -4.47 -4.49 1.32
C TRP A 103 -5.98 -4.67 1.43
N ALA A 104 -6.75 -4.18 0.44
CA ALA A 104 -8.20 -4.35 0.42
C ALA A 104 -8.59 -5.82 0.20
N PHE A 105 -7.85 -6.58 -0.63
CA PHE A 105 -8.18 -7.96 -1.01
C PHE A 105 -7.70 -9.01 -0.01
N VAL A 106 -6.41 -8.99 0.35
CA VAL A 106 -5.78 -10.04 1.16
C VAL A 106 -5.42 -9.57 2.56
N GLY A 107 -5.61 -8.27 2.85
CA GLY A 107 -5.33 -7.68 4.15
C GLY A 107 -3.89 -7.21 4.31
N LEU A 108 -3.69 -6.35 5.31
CA LEU A 108 -2.40 -5.71 5.59
C LEU A 108 -1.32 -6.74 5.95
N SER A 109 -1.60 -7.65 6.87
CA SER A 109 -0.61 -8.65 7.34
C SER A 109 -0.07 -9.55 6.22
N VAL A 110 -0.93 -10.09 5.36
CA VAL A 110 -0.50 -10.99 4.27
C VAL A 110 0.26 -10.20 3.20
N THR A 111 -0.22 -9.00 2.86
CA THR A 111 0.41 -8.16 1.84
C THR A 111 1.83 -7.80 2.24
N GLU A 112 2.02 -7.21 3.43
CA GLU A 112 3.33 -6.75 3.91
C GLU A 112 4.36 -7.88 3.99
N VAL A 113 3.95 -9.04 4.47
CA VAL A 113 4.85 -10.19 4.63
C VAL A 113 5.32 -10.70 3.27
N ILE A 114 4.42 -10.84 2.29
CA ILE A 114 4.77 -11.34 0.95
C ILE A 114 5.60 -10.32 0.17
N THR A 115 5.20 -9.04 0.16
CA THR A 115 5.94 -7.99 -0.55
C THR A 115 7.35 -7.84 0.02
N SER A 116 7.50 -7.83 1.34
CA SER A 116 8.79 -7.76 2.01
C SER A 116 9.66 -8.98 1.68
N SER A 117 9.08 -10.18 1.65
CA SER A 117 9.78 -11.42 1.27
C SER A 117 10.39 -11.36 -0.12
N ILE A 118 9.58 -10.96 -1.11
CA ILE A 118 10.03 -10.83 -2.49
C ILE A 118 11.10 -9.75 -2.60
N THR A 119 10.87 -8.61 -1.94
CA THR A 119 11.80 -7.47 -1.92
C THR A 119 13.15 -7.87 -1.37
N VAL A 120 13.19 -8.57 -0.24
CA VAL A 120 14.43 -9.01 0.38
C VAL A 120 15.14 -10.03 -0.51
N VAL A 121 14.46 -11.08 -0.99
CA VAL A 121 15.13 -12.12 -1.79
C VAL A 121 15.66 -11.57 -3.10
N ILE A 122 14.81 -10.92 -3.91
CA ILE A 122 15.21 -10.45 -5.24
C ILE A 122 16.12 -9.22 -5.11
N GLY A 123 15.76 -8.25 -4.26
CA GLY A 123 16.49 -6.99 -4.12
C GLY A 123 17.89 -7.20 -3.54
N THR A 124 18.06 -8.04 -2.52
CA THR A 124 19.42 -8.34 -2.00
C THR A 124 20.25 -9.11 -3.00
N THR A 125 19.65 -10.05 -3.75
CA THR A 125 20.36 -10.83 -4.77
C THR A 125 20.84 -9.93 -5.92
N LEU A 126 19.97 -9.07 -6.45
CA LEU A 126 20.34 -8.14 -7.53
C LEU A 126 21.43 -7.16 -7.08
N ASN A 127 21.28 -6.54 -5.90
CA ASN A 127 22.30 -5.64 -5.36
C ASN A 127 23.63 -6.35 -5.12
N TYR A 128 23.61 -7.60 -4.65
CA TYR A 128 24.83 -8.38 -4.43
C TYR A 128 25.67 -8.53 -5.71
N PHE A 129 25.02 -8.77 -6.85
CA PHE A 129 25.69 -8.87 -8.13
C PHE A 129 26.08 -7.51 -8.72
N LEU A 130 25.27 -6.49 -8.49
CA LEU A 130 25.54 -5.12 -8.92
C LEU A 130 26.75 -4.52 -8.19
N ASP A 131 26.87 -4.79 -6.89
CA ASP A 131 28.01 -4.38 -6.05
C ASP A 131 29.27 -5.24 -6.25
N ASP A 132 29.47 -5.89 -7.40
CA ASP A 132 30.62 -6.76 -7.67
C ASP A 132 30.91 -7.78 -6.54
N LYS A 133 29.86 -8.21 -5.83
CA LYS A 133 29.96 -9.15 -4.70
C LYS A 133 30.84 -8.64 -3.54
N ILE A 134 30.89 -7.33 -3.32
CA ILE A 134 31.61 -6.71 -2.18
C ILE A 134 31.15 -7.30 -0.84
N ASN A 135 29.85 -7.57 -0.70
CA ASN A 135 29.29 -8.16 0.51
C ASN A 135 29.73 -9.62 0.68
N ARG A 136 29.83 -10.10 1.93
CA ARG A 136 30.15 -11.51 2.19
C ARG A 136 28.90 -12.37 1.99
N ALA A 137 28.87 -13.18 0.94
CA ALA A 137 27.76 -14.10 0.64
C ALA A 137 27.43 -15.03 1.84
N GLU A 138 28.48 -15.45 2.56
CA GLU A 138 28.41 -16.30 3.76
C GLU A 138 27.58 -15.69 4.89
N ILE A 139 27.39 -14.38 4.91
CA ILE A 139 26.60 -13.69 5.95
C ILE A 139 25.26 -13.22 5.36
N LEU A 140 25.29 -12.69 4.13
CA LEU A 140 24.12 -12.10 3.48
C LEU A 140 23.02 -13.15 3.22
N PHE A 141 23.34 -14.25 2.53
CA PHE A 141 22.32 -15.23 2.13
C PHE A 141 21.77 -16.06 3.30
N PRO A 142 22.57 -16.46 4.32
CA PRO A 142 22.02 -17.05 5.53
C PRO A 142 21.10 -16.09 6.30
N GLY A 143 21.41 -14.79 6.31
CA GLY A 143 20.52 -13.76 6.86
C GLY A 143 19.17 -13.71 6.13
N VAL A 144 19.18 -13.73 4.80
CA VAL A 144 17.96 -13.84 3.97
C VAL A 144 17.20 -15.14 4.26
N GLY A 145 17.91 -16.26 4.43
CA GLY A 145 17.30 -17.54 4.81
C GLY A 145 16.61 -17.49 6.18
N CYS A 146 17.26 -16.89 7.18
CA CYS A 146 16.68 -16.69 8.51
C CYS A 146 15.41 -15.82 8.45
N PHE A 147 15.44 -14.76 7.65
CA PHE A 147 14.28 -13.91 7.42
C PHE A 147 13.12 -14.68 6.78
N LEU A 148 13.38 -15.53 5.78
CA LEU A 148 12.36 -16.39 5.17
C LEU A 148 11.74 -17.38 6.16
N ILE A 149 12.54 -17.95 7.06
CA ILE A 149 12.02 -18.83 8.13
C ILE A 149 11.07 -18.05 9.04
N ALA A 150 11.45 -16.84 9.47
CA ALA A 150 10.60 -16.00 10.31
C ALA A 150 9.26 -15.66 9.61
N VAL A 151 9.31 -15.36 8.31
CA VAL A 151 8.11 -15.14 7.49
C VAL A 151 7.23 -16.38 7.43
N CYS A 152 7.80 -17.57 7.16
CA CYS A 152 7.05 -18.82 7.09
C CYS A 152 6.33 -19.12 8.41
N LEU A 153 7.00 -18.90 9.55
CA LEU A 153 6.40 -19.04 10.87
C LEU A 153 5.26 -18.02 11.08
N GLY A 154 5.46 -16.75 10.71
CA GLY A 154 4.43 -15.72 10.78
C GLY A 154 3.19 -16.05 9.92
N SER A 155 3.40 -16.59 8.72
CA SER A 155 2.33 -16.99 7.81
C SER A 155 1.53 -18.19 8.35
N ALA A 156 2.20 -19.18 8.94
CA ALA A 156 1.54 -20.33 9.57
C ALA A 156 0.59 -19.91 10.70
N VAL A 157 1.02 -18.98 11.56
CA VAL A 157 0.18 -18.41 12.62
C VAL A 157 -1.03 -17.67 12.04
N HIS A 158 -0.86 -16.93 10.94
CA HIS A 158 -1.96 -16.20 10.30
C HIS A 158 -3.00 -17.13 9.66
N SER A 159 -2.55 -18.21 9.00
CA SER A 159 -3.44 -19.21 8.41
C SER A 159 -4.32 -19.89 9.48
N SER A 160 -3.75 -20.16 10.65
CA SER A 160 -4.48 -20.67 11.81
C SER A 160 -5.58 -19.71 12.26
N ASN A 161 -5.29 -18.40 12.35
CA ASN A 161 -6.30 -17.38 12.70
C ASN A 161 -7.40 -17.23 11.63
N ALA A 162 -7.06 -17.36 10.34
CA ALA A 162 -8.04 -17.29 9.26
C ALA A 162 -9.00 -18.49 9.27
N ALA A 163 -8.51 -19.68 9.63
CA ALA A 163 -9.33 -20.88 9.81
C ALA A 163 -10.32 -20.71 10.98
N ASP A 164 -9.86 -20.15 12.10
CA ASP A 164 -10.70 -19.86 13.27
C ASP A 164 -11.82 -18.84 12.95
N ASN A 165 -11.48 -17.76 12.23
CA ASN A 165 -12.46 -16.78 11.77
C ASN A 165 -13.51 -17.39 10.82
N ARG A 166 -13.10 -18.29 9.91
CA ARG A 166 -14.02 -19.02 9.03
C ARG A 166 -14.96 -19.95 9.81
N ALA A 167 -14.46 -20.60 10.86
CA ALA A 167 -15.28 -21.46 11.73
C ALA A 167 -16.36 -20.64 12.45
N LYS A 168 -16.01 -19.46 12.98
CA LYS A 168 -16.95 -18.52 13.63
C LYS A 168 -18.04 -18.00 12.69
N LEU A 169 -17.70 -17.70 11.42
CA LEU A 169 -18.71 -17.31 10.43
C LEU A 169 -19.67 -18.47 10.08
N LYS A 170 -19.17 -19.71 10.03
CA LYS A 170 -20.00 -20.90 9.78
C LYS A 170 -20.94 -21.20 10.95
N SER A 171 -20.50 -21.04 12.20
CA SER A 171 -21.37 -21.24 13.37
C SER A 171 -22.52 -20.23 13.37
N LEU A 172 -22.25 -18.94 13.10
CA LEU A 172 -23.31 -17.91 12.99
C LEU A 172 -24.32 -18.20 11.87
N THR A 173 -23.85 -18.70 10.73
CA THR A 173 -24.74 -19.08 9.61
C THR A 173 -25.59 -20.30 9.97
N SER A 174 -25.06 -21.18 10.81
CA SER A 174 -25.76 -22.37 11.30
C SER A 174 -26.74 -22.02 12.42
N ASP A 175 -26.39 -21.10 13.31
CA ASP A 175 -27.27 -20.60 14.37
C ASP A 175 -28.46 -19.82 13.79
N ASN A 176 -28.25 -19.01 12.74
CA ASN A 176 -29.35 -18.37 12.02
C ASN A 176 -30.26 -19.39 11.30
N LYS A 177 -29.69 -20.50 10.79
CA LYS A 177 -30.47 -21.63 10.23
C LYS A 177 -31.21 -22.42 11.30
N ASN A 178 -30.63 -22.57 12.49
CA ASN A 178 -31.24 -23.27 13.61
C ASN A 178 -32.36 -22.42 14.24
N VAL A 179 -32.24 -21.09 14.27
CA VAL A 179 -33.33 -20.18 14.66
C VAL A 179 -34.47 -20.22 13.64
N THR A 180 -34.18 -20.29 12.33
CA THR A 180 -35.24 -20.48 11.31
C THR A 180 -35.83 -21.89 11.30
N ALA A 181 -35.08 -22.92 11.70
CA ALA A 181 -35.58 -24.28 11.86
C ALA A 181 -36.37 -24.49 13.17
N THR A 182 -36.05 -23.75 14.24
CA THR A 182 -36.76 -23.82 15.53
C THR A 182 -38.04 -22.96 15.55
N VAL A 183 -38.15 -21.97 14.65
CA VAL A 183 -39.40 -21.22 14.40
C VAL A 183 -40.30 -21.92 13.35
N GLY A 184 -39.90 -23.10 12.86
CA GLY A 184 -40.71 -23.95 11.98
C GLY A 184 -41.91 -24.65 12.64
N SER A 185 -42.33 -24.24 13.84
CA SER A 185 -43.52 -24.79 14.49
C SER A 185 -44.21 -23.80 15.44
N SER A 186 -44.61 -22.62 14.96
CA SER A 186 -45.90 -22.01 15.36
C SER A 186 -46.16 -20.69 14.61
N ALA A 187 -47.24 -20.71 13.83
CA ALA A 187 -48.13 -19.60 13.48
C ALA A 187 -47.55 -18.31 12.84
N TYR A 188 -48.00 -18.10 11.60
CA TYR A 188 -48.28 -16.82 10.93
C TYR A 188 -48.33 -15.57 11.83
N SER A 189 -47.56 -14.55 11.43
CA SER A 189 -48.12 -13.20 11.27
C SER A 189 -47.44 -12.51 10.08
N ASN A 190 -48.25 -12.22 9.07
CA ASN A 190 -47.97 -11.21 8.06
C ASN A 190 -47.92 -9.86 8.76
N GLU A 191 -46.95 -9.02 8.43
CA GLU A 191 -47.20 -7.58 8.30
C GLU A 191 -46.20 -6.96 7.33
N ALA A 192 -46.66 -6.82 6.09
CA ALA A 192 -46.16 -5.79 5.21
C ALA A 192 -46.66 -4.44 5.75
N SER A 193 -45.78 -3.45 5.87
CA SER A 193 -46.19 -2.06 5.82
C SER A 193 -45.08 -1.20 5.23
N GLN A 194 -45.33 -0.78 4.00
CA GLN A 194 -44.84 0.48 3.48
C GLN A 194 -45.22 1.60 4.46
N ASN A 195 -44.30 2.53 4.74
CA ASN A 195 -44.74 3.91 4.86
C ASN A 195 -43.67 4.88 4.38
N LYS A 196 -44.11 5.77 3.50
CA LYS A 196 -43.37 6.81 2.81
C LYS A 196 -43.91 8.12 3.41
N GLY A 197 -43.13 8.88 4.16
CA GLY A 197 -43.62 10.14 4.72
C GLY A 197 -42.69 10.85 5.70
N VAL A 198 -41.93 11.81 5.16
CA VAL A 198 -41.57 13.14 5.70
C VAL A 198 -41.13 13.29 7.17
N LYS A 199 -39.85 13.70 7.31
CA LYS A 199 -39.19 14.53 8.34
C LYS A 199 -39.83 14.63 9.73
N ASP A 200 -39.02 14.29 10.73
CA ASP A 200 -38.68 15.21 11.82
C ASP A 200 -37.19 15.11 12.17
N LEU A 201 -36.52 16.27 12.19
CA LEU A 201 -35.20 16.52 12.77
C LEU A 201 -35.42 16.80 14.26
N GLU A 202 -34.51 16.33 15.11
CA GLU A 202 -34.51 16.46 16.58
C GLU A 202 -35.33 15.43 17.37
N ASN A 203 -34.77 14.23 17.54
CA ASN A 203 -34.59 13.71 18.91
C ASN A 203 -33.47 12.66 18.96
N GLY A 204 -32.43 12.94 19.72
CA GLY A 204 -31.32 12.02 19.97
C GLY A 204 -31.65 11.07 21.10
N SER A 205 -31.82 9.79 20.80
CA SER A 205 -31.49 8.65 21.70
C SER A 205 -31.78 7.31 21.02
N SER A 206 -30.97 6.98 20.01
CA SER A 206 -30.54 5.60 19.78
C SER A 206 -29.22 5.67 19.04
N THR A 207 -28.13 5.63 19.79
CA THR A 207 -26.84 5.22 19.21
C THR A 207 -27.08 3.89 18.52
N PRO A 208 -26.93 3.76 17.18
CA PRO A 208 -26.87 2.43 16.59
C PRO A 208 -25.66 1.78 17.26
N GLU A 209 -25.90 0.71 18.02
CA GLU A 209 -24.84 -0.07 18.64
C GLU A 209 -23.84 -0.41 17.52
N LYS A 210 -22.67 0.23 17.52
CA LYS A 210 -21.68 0.00 16.46
C LYS A 210 -21.33 -1.49 16.52
N ALA A 211 -21.65 -2.22 15.47
CA ALA A 211 -21.40 -3.65 15.39
C ALA A 211 -19.96 -3.95 15.82
N LYS A 212 -19.80 -4.89 16.75
CA LYS A 212 -18.50 -5.20 17.35
C LYS A 212 -17.53 -5.68 16.27
N ALA A 213 -16.29 -5.15 16.29
CA ALA A 213 -15.26 -5.53 15.34
C ALA A 213 -15.06 -7.06 15.35
N GLY A 214 -15.16 -7.69 14.18
CA GLY A 214 -15.09 -9.15 14.03
C GLY A 214 -16.44 -9.88 13.93
N THR A 215 -17.56 -9.20 14.15
CA THR A 215 -18.91 -9.76 13.93
C THR A 215 -19.30 -9.73 12.44
N ALA A 216 -20.18 -10.63 11.99
CA ALA A 216 -20.69 -10.66 10.62
C ALA A 216 -21.33 -9.32 10.21
N ASP A 217 -22.13 -8.71 11.10
CA ASP A 217 -22.75 -7.39 10.85
C ASP A 217 -21.73 -6.28 10.65
N PHE A 218 -20.61 -6.33 11.39
CA PHE A 218 -19.49 -5.41 11.20
C PHE A 218 -18.83 -5.61 9.84
N LEU A 219 -18.68 -6.86 9.36
CA LEU A 219 -18.09 -7.14 8.05
C LEU A 219 -19.00 -6.68 6.90
N VAL A 220 -20.33 -6.79 7.05
CA VAL A 220 -21.30 -6.30 6.06
C VAL A 220 -21.34 -4.77 6.04
N ASP A 221 -21.39 -4.11 7.22
CA ASP A 221 -21.32 -2.64 7.31
C ASP A 221 -19.98 -2.11 6.78
N LEU A 222 -18.87 -2.81 7.06
CA LEU A 222 -17.57 -2.51 6.49
C LEU A 222 -17.64 -2.60 4.96
N GLU A 223 -18.06 -3.74 4.39
CA GLU A 223 -18.15 -3.93 2.94
C GLU A 223 -18.96 -2.83 2.26
N ASN A 224 -20.06 -2.38 2.87
CA ASN A 224 -20.88 -1.29 2.35
C ASN A 224 -20.14 0.05 2.28
N ARG A 225 -19.30 0.34 3.28
CA ARG A 225 -18.54 1.60 3.38
C ARG A 225 -17.26 1.62 2.56
N ARG A 226 -16.61 0.47 2.36
CA ARG A 226 -15.33 0.41 1.62
C ARG A 226 -15.49 0.85 0.17
N SER A 227 -14.42 1.49 -0.34
CA SER A 227 -14.35 1.89 -1.74
C SER A 227 -14.13 0.71 -2.67
N ILE A 228 -13.44 -0.34 -2.20
CA ILE A 228 -13.24 -1.58 -2.95
C ILE A 228 -14.20 -2.65 -2.40
N LYS A 229 -15.07 -3.15 -3.28
CA LYS A 229 -15.89 -4.34 -2.98
C LYS A 229 -15.05 -5.59 -3.13
N VAL A 230 -15.00 -6.39 -2.08
CA VAL A 230 -14.15 -7.58 -1.94
C VAL A 230 -14.99 -8.84 -1.81
N PHE A 231 -16.24 -8.75 -1.34
CA PHE A 231 -17.14 -9.90 -1.26
C PHE A 231 -17.40 -10.50 -2.66
N GLY A 232 -17.26 -11.82 -2.77
CA GLY A 232 -17.44 -12.55 -4.02
C GLY A 232 -16.24 -12.52 -4.98
N ARG A 233 -15.12 -11.85 -4.64
CA ARG A 233 -13.90 -11.85 -5.46
C ARG A 233 -12.91 -12.92 -5.00
N ASN A 234 -12.20 -13.50 -5.97
CA ASN A 234 -11.20 -14.52 -5.72
C ASN A 234 -9.95 -13.91 -5.04
N THR A 235 -9.53 -14.53 -3.93
CA THR A 235 -8.30 -14.18 -3.19
C THR A 235 -7.04 -14.23 -4.07
N SER A 236 -7.06 -15.01 -5.16
CA SER A 236 -5.96 -15.10 -6.13
C SER A 236 -5.66 -13.77 -6.84
N ILE A 237 -6.67 -12.93 -7.07
CA ILE A 237 -6.47 -11.60 -7.69
C ILE A 237 -5.64 -10.74 -6.73
N GLY A 238 -6.03 -10.69 -5.46
CA GLY A 238 -5.30 -9.95 -4.44
C GLY A 238 -3.87 -10.46 -4.28
N LEU A 239 -3.67 -11.78 -4.25
CA LEU A 239 -2.35 -12.39 -4.16
C LEU A 239 -1.46 -12.07 -5.38
N SER A 240 -2.05 -12.02 -6.59
CA SER A 240 -1.32 -11.64 -7.80
C SER A 240 -0.86 -10.19 -7.76
N ILE A 241 -1.73 -9.28 -7.27
CA ILE A 241 -1.37 -7.86 -7.07
C ILE A 241 -0.27 -7.74 -6.01
N THR A 242 -0.35 -8.49 -4.91
CA THR A 242 0.69 -8.54 -3.87
C THR A 242 2.04 -9.00 -4.45
N PHE A 243 2.04 -10.07 -5.24
CA PHE A 243 3.26 -10.56 -5.88
C PHE A 243 3.87 -9.51 -6.81
N PHE A 244 3.04 -8.90 -7.67
CA PHE A 244 3.47 -7.81 -8.55
C PHE A 244 4.08 -6.63 -7.77
N ALA A 245 3.43 -6.21 -6.68
CA ALA A 245 3.95 -5.15 -5.82
C ALA A 245 5.32 -5.48 -5.22
N GLY A 246 5.50 -6.72 -4.75
CA GLY A 246 6.79 -7.20 -4.23
C GLY A 246 7.90 -7.18 -5.28
N VAL A 247 7.59 -7.57 -6.53
CA VAL A 247 8.54 -7.48 -7.64
C VAL A 247 8.91 -6.02 -7.91
N CYS A 248 7.94 -5.12 -7.97
CA CYS A 248 8.22 -3.68 -8.13
C CYS A 248 9.16 -3.17 -7.02
N PHE A 249 8.84 -3.41 -5.75
CA PHE A 249 9.71 -2.98 -4.65
C PHE A 249 11.12 -3.58 -4.71
N SER A 250 11.25 -4.83 -5.17
CA SER A 250 12.56 -5.47 -5.31
C SER A 250 13.48 -4.80 -6.33
N LEU A 251 12.91 -4.10 -7.32
CA LEU A 251 13.65 -3.41 -8.38
C LEU A 251 14.04 -1.98 -8.01
N PHE A 252 13.38 -1.37 -7.02
CA PHE A 252 13.68 -0.02 -6.57
C PHE A 252 15.12 0.11 -6.06
N SER A 253 15.53 -0.79 -5.16
CA SER A 253 16.87 -0.73 -4.55
C SER A 253 18.01 -0.91 -5.58
N PRO A 254 17.94 -1.90 -6.50
CA PRO A 254 18.87 -1.99 -7.63
C PRO A 254 18.92 -0.71 -8.49
N ALA A 255 17.76 -0.18 -8.90
CA ALA A 255 17.71 1.05 -9.70
C ALA A 255 18.34 2.24 -8.95
N PHE A 256 18.12 2.33 -7.64
CA PHE A 256 18.74 3.34 -6.80
C PHE A 256 20.26 3.14 -6.67
N ASN A 257 20.72 1.89 -6.56
CA ASN A 257 22.14 1.57 -6.53
C ASN A 257 22.83 1.99 -7.83
N LEU A 258 22.23 1.70 -8.99
CA LEU A 258 22.73 2.18 -10.28
C LEU A 258 22.78 3.70 -10.36
N ALA A 259 21.71 4.37 -9.94
CA ALA A 259 21.62 5.82 -9.97
C ALA A 259 22.71 6.50 -9.13
N THR A 260 23.07 5.89 -7.99
CA THR A 260 24.00 6.48 -7.01
C THR A 260 25.45 6.05 -7.22
N ASN A 261 25.70 4.78 -7.54
CA ASN A 261 27.04 4.23 -7.63
C ASN A 261 27.61 4.18 -9.05
N ASP A 262 26.79 4.36 -10.08
CA ASP A 262 27.16 4.27 -11.50
C ASP A 262 27.98 3.01 -11.82
N GLN A 263 27.47 1.86 -11.37
CA GLN A 263 28.15 0.55 -11.53
C GLN A 263 28.24 0.08 -12.97
N TRP A 264 27.42 0.65 -13.85
CA TRP A 264 27.50 0.41 -15.29
C TRP A 264 28.39 1.41 -16.04
N HIS A 265 29.09 2.30 -15.31
CA HIS A 265 29.98 3.31 -15.90
C HIS A 265 29.30 4.12 -17.01
N THR A 266 28.06 4.51 -16.76
CA THR A 266 27.23 5.26 -17.71
C THR A 266 27.51 6.76 -17.68
N LEU A 267 28.18 7.27 -16.64
CA LEU A 267 28.60 8.66 -16.56
C LEU A 267 29.96 8.90 -17.23
N GLU A 268 30.13 10.07 -17.82
CA GLU A 268 31.43 10.50 -18.35
C GLU A 268 32.47 10.67 -17.24
N LYS A 269 33.75 10.42 -17.57
CA LYS A 269 34.86 10.47 -16.60
C LYS A 269 34.99 11.88 -16.02
N GLY A 270 34.79 12.00 -14.70
CA GLY A 270 34.96 13.25 -13.95
C GLY A 270 33.66 13.92 -13.52
N VAL A 271 32.49 13.41 -13.93
CA VAL A 271 31.20 13.90 -13.43
C VAL A 271 30.99 13.45 -11.98
N PRO A 272 30.76 14.37 -11.03
CA PRO A 272 30.50 13.99 -9.64
C PRO A 272 29.15 13.27 -9.53
N LYS A 273 29.12 12.20 -8.72
CA LYS A 273 27.90 11.43 -8.44
C LYS A 273 26.83 12.32 -7.81
N LEU A 274 25.57 12.19 -8.24
CA LEU A 274 24.48 12.99 -7.68
C LEU A 274 24.26 12.65 -6.20
N ILE A 275 24.20 13.68 -5.38
CA ILE A 275 24.06 13.53 -3.92
C ILE A 275 22.59 13.69 -3.48
N LEU A 276 21.74 14.32 -4.30
CA LEU A 276 20.36 14.64 -3.95
C LEU A 276 19.34 13.99 -4.90
N MET A 277 19.20 12.68 -4.79
CA MET A 277 18.32 11.87 -5.65
C MET A 277 16.86 11.81 -5.19
N THR A 278 16.58 12.12 -3.92
CA THR A 278 15.23 11.99 -3.35
C THR A 278 14.21 12.79 -4.15
N GLY A 279 14.54 14.02 -4.58
CA GLY A 279 13.65 14.82 -5.42
C GLY A 279 13.35 14.18 -6.79
N MET A 280 14.31 13.48 -7.40
CA MET A 280 14.12 12.81 -8.69
C MET A 280 13.29 11.52 -8.57
N VAL A 281 13.51 10.78 -7.48
CA VAL A 281 12.69 9.60 -7.15
C VAL A 281 11.24 10.02 -6.90
N GLU A 282 11.01 11.08 -6.12
CA GLU A 282 9.68 11.60 -5.83
C GLU A 282 9.02 12.27 -7.05
N ALA A 283 9.82 12.85 -7.97
CA ALA A 283 9.32 13.33 -9.25
C ALA A 283 8.81 12.17 -10.13
N GLY A 284 9.52 11.04 -10.19
CA GLY A 284 9.05 9.83 -10.85
C GLY A 284 7.78 9.27 -10.19
N HIS A 285 7.72 9.34 -8.85
CA HIS A 285 6.56 8.92 -8.06
C HIS A 285 5.30 9.73 -8.40
N PHE A 286 5.44 11.06 -8.43
CA PHE A 286 4.40 12.01 -8.81
C PHE A 286 3.97 11.90 -10.27
N TRP A 287 4.91 11.75 -11.21
CA TRP A 287 4.59 11.61 -12.63
C TRP A 287 3.69 10.41 -12.89
N LEU A 288 3.97 9.27 -12.25
CA LEU A 288 3.11 8.09 -12.34
C LEU A 288 1.74 8.35 -11.70
N ALA A 289 1.69 8.94 -10.50
CA ALA A 289 0.43 9.23 -9.81
C ALA A 289 -0.50 10.11 -10.66
N CYS A 290 0.03 11.17 -11.27
CA CYS A 290 -0.71 12.02 -12.20
C CYS A 290 -1.13 11.26 -13.47
N SER A 291 -0.27 10.39 -14.01
CA SER A 291 -0.58 9.61 -15.22
C SER A 291 -1.69 8.59 -14.99
N VAL A 292 -1.76 7.99 -13.80
CA VAL A 292 -2.84 7.07 -13.41
C VAL A 292 -4.16 7.83 -13.27
N ASP A 293 -4.16 8.96 -12.57
CA ASP A 293 -5.38 9.77 -12.42
C ASP A 293 -5.85 10.37 -13.77
N LEU A 294 -4.93 10.91 -14.59
CA LEU A 294 -5.25 11.42 -15.93
C LEU A 294 -5.69 10.30 -16.89
N GLY A 295 -5.03 9.15 -16.84
CA GLY A 295 -5.36 7.98 -17.65
C GLY A 295 -6.72 7.37 -17.28
N MET A 296 -7.15 7.48 -16.03
CA MET A 296 -8.48 7.04 -15.58
C MET A 296 -9.56 8.09 -15.85
N VAL A 297 -9.25 9.39 -15.78
CA VAL A 297 -10.12 10.46 -16.32
C VAL A 297 -10.31 10.31 -17.84
N SER A 298 -9.30 9.79 -18.55
CA SER A 298 -9.34 9.56 -20.00
C SER A 298 -9.91 8.21 -20.41
N SER A 299 -10.03 7.20 -19.52
CA SER A 299 -10.39 5.84 -19.93
C SER A 299 -11.73 5.36 -19.37
N SER A 300 -12.48 4.73 -20.26
CA SER A 300 -13.75 3.99 -20.15
C SER A 300 -13.95 3.10 -18.89
N TRP A 301 -12.94 2.92 -18.04
CA TRP A 301 -12.98 2.09 -16.83
C TRP A 301 -13.82 2.66 -15.70
N GLU A 302 -13.83 3.97 -15.47
CA GLU A 302 -14.75 4.54 -14.50
C GLU A 302 -16.21 4.44 -14.97
N ALA A 303 -16.45 4.61 -16.28
CA ALA A 303 -17.77 4.40 -16.85
C ALA A 303 -18.21 2.94 -16.65
N LYS A 304 -17.32 1.96 -16.86
CA LYS A 304 -17.62 0.53 -16.70
C LYS A 304 -17.78 0.09 -15.23
N LEU A 305 -17.03 0.69 -14.31
CA LEU A 305 -17.19 0.50 -12.86
C LEU A 305 -18.48 1.15 -12.34
N ARG A 306 -18.82 2.35 -12.83
CA ARG A 306 -20.12 2.99 -12.55
C ARG A 306 -21.28 2.18 -13.12
N ASP A 307 -21.16 1.64 -14.33
CA ASP A 307 -22.19 0.82 -14.98
C ASP A 307 -22.40 -0.52 -14.24
N MET A 308 -21.32 -1.15 -13.77
CA MET A 308 -21.39 -2.34 -12.91
C MET A 308 -22.01 -2.06 -11.53
N GLN A 309 -21.73 -0.90 -10.94
CA GLN A 309 -22.35 -0.46 -9.67
C GLN A 309 -23.85 -0.17 -9.86
N GLN A 310 -24.23 0.45 -10.99
CA GLN A 310 -25.62 0.72 -11.33
C GLN A 310 -26.41 -0.58 -11.60
N GLN A 311 -25.82 -1.55 -12.29
CA GLN A 311 -26.45 -2.86 -12.52
C GLN A 311 -26.68 -3.67 -11.24
N MET A 312 -25.82 -3.52 -10.22
CA MET A 312 -26.02 -4.16 -8.91
C MET A 312 -27.12 -3.48 -8.09
N LEU A 313 -27.22 -2.15 -8.11
CA LEU A 313 -28.31 -1.40 -7.46
C LEU A 313 -29.67 -1.73 -8.09
N PHE A 314 -29.74 -1.96 -9.41
CA PHE A 314 -30.96 -2.38 -10.10
C PHE A 314 -31.38 -3.84 -9.88
N ARG A 315 -30.46 -4.73 -9.47
CA ARG A 315 -30.80 -6.11 -9.11
C ARG A 315 -31.41 -6.21 -7.71
N HIS A 316 -31.06 -5.29 -6.81
CA HIS A 316 -31.65 -5.25 -5.47
C HIS A 316 -33.01 -4.54 -5.39
N SER A 317 -33.43 -3.81 -6.44
CA SER A 317 -34.76 -3.20 -6.53
C SER A 317 -35.80 -4.04 -7.27
N ARG A 318 -35.42 -5.24 -7.74
CA ARG A 318 -36.28 -6.17 -8.49
C ARG A 318 -36.43 -7.56 -7.84
N LEU A 319 -36.06 -7.68 -6.57
CA LEU A 319 -36.41 -8.78 -5.66
C LEU A 319 -37.19 -8.19 -4.48
#